data_AF-A0A1I7EZV8-F1
#
_entry.id   AF-A0A1I7EZV8-F1
#
_cell.length_a   1.000
_cell.length_b   1.000
_cell.length_c   1.000
_cell.angle_alpha   90.00
_cell.angle_beta   90.00
_cell.angle_gamma   90.00
#
_symmetry.space_group_name_H-M   'P 1'
#
loop_
_entity.id
_entity.type
_entity.pdbx_description
1 polymer ?
#
loop_
_entity_poly.entity_id
_entity_poly.type
_entity_poly.pdbx_seq_one_letter_code
_entity_poly.pdbx_strand_id
1 'polypeptide(L)'
;MHSNSPFDYIYKKIAMKNNLNTEVVLQEIRFLLRTSCQEESLQQKHFESLHCAILKKHFKAGDVKIDHRNKVIHLSMNVDSSANFFGQKSYVDVEMKFKNIYDFLESCLETSDQNIVFYRNILKFYNQRAV
;
A
#
# COMPACT_ATOMS: atom_id res chain seq x y z
N MET A 1 21.54 2.06 -28.94
CA MET A 1 20.06 2.02 -29.03
C MET A 1 19.53 2.00 -27.61
N HIS A 2 19.28 3.18 -27.02
CA HIS A 2 18.71 3.25 -25.68
C HIS A 2 17.22 2.94 -25.78
N SER A 3 16.80 1.81 -25.21
CA SER A 3 15.40 1.48 -25.00
C SER A 3 14.83 2.49 -24.00
N ASN A 4 14.06 3.46 -24.50
CA ASN A 4 13.27 4.34 -23.63
C ASN A 4 12.26 3.46 -22.89
N SER A 5 12.51 3.31 -21.59
CA SER A 5 11.64 2.58 -20.69
C SER A 5 10.27 3.26 -20.63
N PRO A 6 9.13 2.54 -20.61
CA PRO A 6 7.79 3.13 -20.48
C PRO A 6 7.68 4.07 -19.26
N PHE A 7 8.48 3.77 -18.25
CA PHE A 7 8.76 4.57 -17.08
C PHE A 7 9.18 6.02 -17.44
N ASP A 8 10.16 6.23 -18.32
CA ASP A 8 10.68 7.57 -18.66
C ASP A 8 9.61 8.48 -19.29
N TYR A 9 8.72 7.92 -20.09
CA TYR A 9 7.68 8.69 -20.77
C TYR A 9 6.55 9.12 -19.82
N ILE A 10 6.19 8.23 -18.89
CA ILE A 10 5.22 8.51 -17.83
C ILE A 10 5.82 9.52 -16.84
N TYR A 11 7.10 9.36 -16.47
CA TYR A 11 7.79 10.24 -15.51
C TYR A 11 7.95 11.68 -16.00
N LYS A 12 8.25 11.89 -17.29
CA LYS A 12 8.30 13.26 -17.87
C LYS A 12 6.93 13.95 -17.84
N LYS A 13 5.84 13.19 -17.87
CA LYS A 13 4.47 13.71 -17.84
C LYS A 13 3.98 13.98 -16.40
N ILE A 14 4.40 13.15 -15.43
CA ILE A 14 4.06 13.29 -14.00
C ILE A 14 4.79 14.47 -13.35
N ALA A 15 6.06 14.70 -13.68
CA ALA A 15 6.84 15.83 -13.14
C ALA A 15 6.26 17.22 -13.51
N MET A 16 5.32 17.28 -14.46
CA MET A 16 4.72 18.54 -14.93
C MET A 16 3.37 18.92 -14.30
N LYS A 17 2.75 18.12 -13.42
CA LYS A 17 1.45 18.49 -12.84
C LYS A 17 1.33 18.18 -11.35
N ASN A 18 1.49 19.23 -10.54
CA ASN A 18 1.16 19.29 -9.10
C ASN A 18 -0.34 19.11 -8.79
N ASN A 19 -1.12 18.49 -9.69
CA ASN A 19 -2.58 18.35 -9.59
C ASN A 19 -3.07 17.08 -10.31
N LEU A 20 -2.58 15.90 -9.90
CA LEU A 20 -3.12 14.62 -10.38
C LEU A 20 -4.56 14.49 -9.88
N ASN A 21 -5.53 14.31 -10.78
CA ASN A 21 -6.91 14.01 -10.36
C ASN A 21 -6.96 12.63 -9.67
N THR A 22 -8.03 12.37 -8.92
CA THR A 22 -8.22 11.14 -8.13
C THR A 22 -7.97 9.87 -8.95
N GLU A 23 -8.50 9.82 -10.17
CA GLU A 23 -8.36 8.64 -11.04
C GLU A 23 -6.91 8.36 -11.42
N VAL A 24 -6.12 9.38 -11.75
CA VAL A 24 -4.70 9.18 -12.07
C VAL A 24 -3.93 8.70 -10.85
N VAL A 25 -4.20 9.22 -9.66
CA VAL A 25 -3.56 8.72 -8.42
C VAL A 25 -3.87 7.24 -8.21
N LEU A 26 -5.11 6.81 -8.45
CA LEU A 26 -5.52 5.42 -8.31
C LEU A 26 -4.89 4.51 -9.37
N GLN A 27 -4.77 4.98 -10.61
CA GLN A 27 -4.09 4.22 -11.67
C GLN A 27 -2.60 4.02 -11.36
N GLU A 28 -1.93 5.07 -10.91
CA GLU A 28 -0.51 5.00 -10.54
C GLU A 28 -0.27 4.11 -9.32
N ILE A 29 -1.11 4.18 -8.28
CA ILE A 29 -0.96 3.29 -7.12
C ILE A 29 -1.26 1.83 -7.48
N ARG A 30 -2.24 1.55 -8.36
CA ARG A 30 -2.49 0.21 -8.89
C ARG A 30 -1.29 -0.32 -9.67
N PHE A 31 -0.70 0.51 -10.53
CA PHE A 31 0.50 0.13 -11.28
C PHE A 31 1.69 -0.17 -10.35
N LEU A 32 1.90 0.66 -9.33
CA LEU A 32 2.93 0.43 -8.31
C LEU A 32 2.68 -0.89 -7.57
N LEU A 33 1.43 -1.14 -7.15
CA LEU A 33 1.05 -2.39 -6.49
C LEU A 33 1.30 -3.61 -7.40
N ARG A 34 0.91 -3.53 -8.67
CA ARG A 34 1.10 -4.63 -9.63
C ARG A 34 2.56 -4.98 -9.79
N THR A 35 3.41 -3.98 -10.00
CA THR A 35 4.86 -4.16 -10.11
C THR A 35 5.42 -4.78 -8.82
N SER A 36 5.04 -4.21 -7.68
CA SER A 36 5.53 -4.66 -6.37
C SER A 36 5.12 -6.07 -5.97
N CYS A 37 4.01 -6.59 -6.52
CA CYS A 37 3.52 -7.94 -6.25
C CYS A 37 4.08 -8.99 -7.22
N GLN A 38 4.71 -8.56 -8.32
CA GLN A 38 5.31 -9.43 -9.34
C GLN A 38 6.82 -9.66 -9.12
N GLU A 39 7.48 -8.83 -8.31
CA GLU A 39 8.90 -8.98 -8.01
C GLU A 39 9.14 -10.10 -6.97
N GLU A 40 9.69 -11.23 -7.43
CA GLU A 40 10.11 -12.37 -6.59
C GLU A 40 11.55 -12.22 -6.03
N SER A 41 12.13 -11.01 -6.10
CA SER A 41 13.56 -10.75 -5.85
C SER A 41 13.86 -10.08 -4.49
N LEU A 42 15.14 -9.80 -4.21
CA LEU A 42 15.62 -9.05 -3.03
C LEU A 42 14.90 -7.71 -2.76
N GLN A 43 14.24 -7.15 -3.76
CA GLN A 43 13.42 -5.93 -3.67
C GLN A 43 12.10 -6.12 -2.91
N GLN A 44 11.67 -7.37 -2.66
CA GLN A 44 10.44 -7.71 -1.95
C GLN A 44 10.35 -7.06 -0.55
N LYS A 45 11.49 -6.92 0.16
CA LYS A 45 11.53 -6.23 1.47
C LYS A 45 11.20 -4.73 1.36
N HIS A 46 11.56 -4.09 0.25
CA HIS A 46 11.25 -2.68 0.04
C HIS A 46 9.77 -2.47 -0.22
N PHE A 47 9.13 -3.42 -0.91
CA PHE A 47 7.70 -3.38 -1.21
C PHE A 47 6.79 -3.92 -0.11
N GLU A 48 7.30 -4.75 0.79
CA GLU A 48 6.54 -5.17 1.98
C GLU A 48 6.09 -3.94 2.80
N SER A 49 6.92 -2.90 2.86
CA SER A 49 6.56 -1.63 3.50
C SER A 49 5.38 -0.93 2.81
N LEU A 50 5.30 -1.00 1.47
CA LEU A 50 4.15 -0.49 0.71
C LEU A 50 2.89 -1.30 1.04
N HIS A 51 2.96 -2.62 0.98
CA HIS A 51 1.81 -3.50 1.19
C HIS A 51 1.25 -3.33 2.61
N CYS A 52 2.14 -3.36 3.61
CA CYS A 52 1.76 -3.12 5.01
C CYS A 52 1.17 -1.72 5.21
N ALA A 53 1.66 -0.68 4.53
CA ALA A 53 1.11 0.67 4.66
C ALA A 53 -0.33 0.77 4.12
N ILE A 54 -0.64 0.12 2.99
CA ILE A 54 -2.01 0.05 2.44
C ILE A 54 -2.94 -0.66 3.43
N LEU A 55 -2.51 -1.81 3.95
CA LEU A 55 -3.30 -2.60 4.90
C LEU A 55 -3.53 -1.88 6.23
N LYS A 56 -2.48 -1.26 6.79
CA LYS A 56 -2.59 -0.45 8.02
C LYS A 56 -3.58 0.69 7.83
N LYS A 57 -3.53 1.37 6.67
CA LYS A 57 -4.44 2.48 6.37
C LYS A 57 -5.90 2.00 6.26
N HIS A 58 -6.15 0.92 5.53
CA HIS A 58 -7.50 0.40 5.28
C HIS A 58 -8.15 -0.19 6.54
N PHE A 59 -7.44 -1.08 7.25
CA PHE A 59 -7.97 -1.74 8.45
C PHE A 59 -7.79 -0.93 9.74
N LYS A 60 -7.14 0.24 9.68
CA LYS A 60 -6.71 1.01 10.85
C LYS A 60 -5.89 0.17 11.83
N ALA A 61 -5.11 -0.78 11.30
CA ALA A 61 -4.32 -1.71 12.09
C ALA A 61 -3.07 -1.03 12.66
N GLY A 62 -2.70 -1.40 13.90
CA GLY A 62 -1.44 -0.98 14.51
C GLY A 62 -0.26 -1.74 13.92
N ASP A 63 -0.42 -3.04 13.71
CA ASP A 63 0.58 -3.88 13.06
C ASP A 63 0.01 -4.78 11.96
N VAL A 64 0.85 -5.09 10.98
CA VAL A 64 0.52 -5.93 9.83
C VAL A 64 1.73 -6.79 9.49
N LYS A 65 1.50 -8.09 9.29
CA LYS A 65 2.49 -9.04 8.77
C LYS A 65 1.88 -9.85 7.63
N ILE A 66 2.64 -10.05 6.56
CA ILE A 66 2.19 -10.79 5.39
C ILE A 66 3.02 -12.07 5.28
N ASP A 67 2.37 -13.21 5.50
CA ASP A 67 2.96 -14.51 5.20
C ASP A 67 2.64 -14.89 3.75
N HIS A 68 3.57 -14.58 2.85
CA HIS A 68 3.45 -14.90 1.43
C HIS A 68 3.44 -16.41 1.15
N ARG A 69 4.10 -17.22 2.00
CA ARG A 69 4.20 -18.66 1.82
C ARG A 69 2.88 -19.36 2.12
N ASN A 70 2.26 -18.99 3.24
CA ASN A 70 0.98 -19.56 3.67
C ASN A 70 -0.24 -18.77 3.15
N LYS A 71 0.01 -17.65 2.47
CA LYS A 71 -1.00 -16.73 1.95
C LYS A 71 -1.94 -16.19 3.03
N VAL A 72 -1.36 -15.74 4.13
CA VAL A 72 -2.08 -15.19 5.30
C VAL A 72 -1.59 -13.78 5.59
N ILE A 73 -2.51 -12.88 5.93
CA ILE A 73 -2.23 -11.57 6.49
C ILE A 73 -2.62 -11.61 7.96
N HIS A 74 -1.70 -11.23 8.84
CA HIS A 74 -1.96 -11.05 10.26
C HIS A 74 -2.08 -9.56 10.55
N LEU A 75 -3.21 -9.15 11.12
CA LEU A 75 -3.53 -7.78 11.49
C LEU A 75 -3.62 -7.69 13.01
N SER A 76 -2.98 -6.70 13.62
CA SER A 76 -3.21 -6.36 15.03
C SER A 76 -3.93 -5.03 15.11
N MET A 77 -5.19 -5.05 15.54
CA MET A 77 -6.07 -3.89 15.59
C MET A 77 -6.27 -3.43 17.03
N ASN A 78 -6.20 -2.12 17.24
CA ASN A 78 -6.53 -1.54 18.55
C ASN A 78 -8.05 -1.44 18.67
N VAL A 79 -8.61 -2.07 19.70
CA VAL A 79 -10.02 -1.99 20.02
C VAL A 79 -10.20 -0.92 21.08
N ASP A 80 -11.21 -0.06 20.87
CA ASP A 80 -11.51 1.04 21.76
C ASP A 80 -11.58 0.54 23.21
N SER A 81 -10.72 1.12 24.04
CA SER A 81 -10.52 0.73 25.43
C SER A 81 -11.62 1.27 26.34
N SER A 82 -12.60 1.98 25.78
CA SER A 82 -13.81 2.46 26.46
C SER A 82 -14.63 1.32 27.10
N ALA A 83 -14.47 0.08 26.63
CA ALA A 83 -15.06 -1.11 27.23
C ALA A 83 -14.30 -1.68 28.44
N ASN A 84 -13.11 -1.14 28.75
CA ASN A 84 -12.17 -1.75 29.68
C ASN A 84 -12.07 -0.91 30.95
N PHE A 85 -12.43 -1.48 32.10
CA PHE A 85 -12.45 -0.78 33.40
C PHE A 85 -11.10 -0.16 33.82
N PHE A 86 -9.99 -0.58 33.18
CA PHE A 86 -8.62 -0.16 33.47
C PHE A 86 -8.00 0.77 32.43
N GLY A 87 -8.73 1.16 31.37
CA GLY A 87 -8.21 2.07 30.32
C GLY A 87 -7.00 1.53 29.54
N GLN A 88 -6.73 0.22 29.61
CA GLN A 88 -5.62 -0.41 28.88
C GLN A 88 -6.02 -0.64 27.41
N LYS A 89 -5.07 -0.39 26.49
CA LYS A 89 -5.24 -0.70 25.06
C LYS A 89 -5.47 -2.20 24.89
N SER A 90 -6.63 -2.56 24.34
CA SER A 90 -6.91 -3.93 23.92
C SER A 90 -6.55 -4.09 22.46
N TYR A 91 -5.87 -5.18 22.15
CA TYR A 91 -5.53 -5.56 20.78
C TYR A 91 -6.31 -6.82 20.41
N VAL A 92 -6.81 -6.84 19.18
CA VAL A 92 -7.39 -8.04 18.57
C VAL A 92 -6.55 -8.39 17.36
N ASP A 93 -6.05 -9.62 17.35
CA ASP A 93 -5.33 -10.18 16.23
C ASP A 93 -6.30 -10.91 15.29
N VAL A 94 -6.22 -10.58 14.01
CA VAL A 94 -7.07 -11.13 12.95
C VAL A 94 -6.20 -11.73 11.86
N GLU A 95 -6.56 -12.93 11.43
CA GLU A 95 -5.94 -13.61 10.31
C GLU A 95 -6.86 -13.59 9.09
N MET A 96 -6.31 -13.19 7.95
CA MET A 96 -7.03 -13.15 6.68
C MET A 96 -6.28 -13.94 5.62
N LYS A 97 -6.96 -14.89 4.97
CA LYS A 97 -6.39 -15.64 3.85
C LYS A 97 -6.59 -14.86 2.55
N PHE A 98 -5.58 -14.88 1.68
CA PHE A 98 -5.67 -14.32 0.33
C PHE A 98 -5.31 -15.37 -0.72
N LYS A 99 -5.84 -15.22 -1.94
CA LYS A 99 -5.45 -16.08 -3.08
C LYS A 99 -4.32 -15.45 -3.89
N ASN A 100 -4.49 -14.16 -4.16
CA ASN A 100 -3.58 -13.27 -4.86
C ASN A 100 -3.44 -12.01 -4.01
N ILE A 101 -2.20 -11.60 -3.74
CA ILE A 101 -1.92 -10.45 -2.88
C ILE A 101 -2.23 -9.12 -3.57
N TYR A 102 -2.02 -9.03 -4.89
CA TYR A 102 -2.34 -7.83 -5.66
C TYR A 102 -3.85 -7.57 -5.64
N ASP A 103 -4.67 -8.57 -5.95
CA ASP A 103 -6.13 -8.41 -5.96
C ASP A 103 -6.65 -8.02 -4.57
N PHE A 104 -6.05 -8.58 -3.51
CA PHE A 104 -6.39 -8.23 -2.13
C PHE A 104 -6.04 -6.76 -1.83
N LEU A 105 -4.81 -6.32 -2.13
CA LEU A 105 -4.38 -4.94 -1.88
C LEU A 105 -5.15 -3.93 -2.73
N GLU A 106 -5.46 -4.27 -3.98
CA GLU A 106 -6.30 -3.43 -4.84
C GLU A 106 -7.70 -3.26 -4.25
N SER A 107 -8.29 -4.31 -3.68
CA SER A 107 -9.60 -4.23 -3.01
C SER A 107 -9.60 -3.33 -1.76
N CYS A 108 -8.43 -3.07 -1.18
CA CYS A 108 -8.26 -2.14 -0.05
C CYS A 108 -8.11 -0.67 -0.48
N LEU A 109 -8.11 -0.37 -1.79
CA LEU A 109 -8.03 1.00 -2.29
C LEU A 109 -9.39 1.69 -2.23
N GLU A 110 -9.39 2.93 -1.75
CA GLU A 110 -10.60 3.72 -1.52
C GLU A 110 -10.46 5.13 -2.09
N THR A 111 -11.57 5.73 -2.51
CA THR A 111 -11.58 7.01 -3.24
C THR A 111 -11.77 8.26 -2.37
N SER A 112 -11.84 8.11 -1.05
CA SER A 112 -11.99 9.24 -0.13
C SER A 112 -10.80 10.21 -0.23
N ASP A 113 -11.04 11.51 -0.05
CA ASP A 113 -9.98 12.53 -0.16
C ASP A 113 -8.77 12.23 0.75
N GLN A 114 -9.02 11.73 1.95
CA GLN A 114 -7.96 11.32 2.90
C GLN A 114 -7.10 10.17 2.34
N ASN A 115 -7.73 9.21 1.66
CA ASN A 115 -7.03 8.08 1.05
C ASN A 115 -6.24 8.54 -0.20
N ILE A 116 -6.79 9.44 -1.00
CA ILE A 116 -6.08 10.01 -2.16
C ILE A 116 -4.84 10.80 -1.74
N VAL A 117 -4.93 11.60 -0.67
CA VAL A 117 -3.74 12.28 -0.12
C VAL A 117 -2.70 11.26 0.36
N PHE A 118 -3.14 10.21 1.04
CA PHE A 118 -2.25 9.13 1.48
C PHE A 118 -1.54 8.44 0.30
N TYR A 119 -2.25 8.06 -0.76
CA TYR A 119 -1.65 7.43 -1.94
C TYR A 119 -0.69 8.38 -2.67
N ARG A 120 -1.02 9.67 -2.78
CA ARG A 120 -0.08 10.67 -3.32
C ARG A 120 1.24 10.71 -2.54
N ASN A 121 1.19 10.59 -1.22
CA ASN A 121 2.40 10.59 -0.39
C ASN A 121 3.23 9.31 -0.60
N ILE A 122 2.57 8.16 -0.75
CA ILE A 122 3.26 6.92 -1.13
C ILE A 122 3.96 7.09 -2.48
N LEU A 123 3.25 7.56 -3.50
CA LEU A 123 3.83 7.75 -4.84
C LEU A 123 5.03 8.69 -4.82
N LYS A 124 4.95 9.80 -4.08
CA LYS A 124 6.09 10.72 -3.89
C LYS A 124 7.30 10.03 -3.25
N PHE A 125 7.09 9.25 -2.20
CA PHE A 125 8.16 8.54 -1.50
C PHE A 125 8.88 7.52 -2.40
N TYR A 126 8.13 6.73 -3.18
CA TYR A 126 8.72 5.75 -4.09
C TYR A 126 9.35 6.40 -5.33
N ASN A 127 8.83 7.56 -5.79
CA ASN A 127 9.45 8.33 -6.86
C ASN A 127 10.80 8.94 -6.44
N GLN A 128 10.95 9.39 -5.19
CA GLN A 128 12.22 9.94 -4.69
C GLN A 128 13.32 8.90 -4.51
N ARG A 129 12.96 7.62 -4.42
CA ARG A 129 13.90 6.49 -4.26
C ARG A 129 14.32 5.84 -5.58
N ALA A 130 13.73 6.25 -6.70
CA ALA A 130 14.05 5.75 -8.04
C ALA A 130 15.19 6.53 -8.73
N VAL A 131 15.83 7.46 -8.01
CA VAL A 131 17.00 8.27 -8.41
C VAL A 131 18.19 7.88 -7.55
#